data_AF-A0A419WF95-F1
#
_entry.id   AF-A0A419WF95-F1
#
_cell.length_a   1.000
_cell.length_b   1.000
_cell.length_c   1.000
_cell.angle_alpha   90.00
_cell.angle_beta   90.00
_cell.angle_gamma   90.00
#
_symmetry.space_group_name_H-M   'P 1'
#
loop_
_entity.id
_entity.type
_entity.pdbx_description
1 polymer ?
#
loop_
_entity_poly.entity_id
_entity_poly.type
_entity_poly.pdbx_seq_one_letter_code
_entity_poly.pdbx_strand_id
1 'polypeptide(L)'
;MILKWIKKKEMTGWEVSNLTEALRAEFENKSNALYKFTKSYPLAAISLDRNYFVVMRDYLCNTVDDKQNMLNAAAENEESHKGMTLVRILGDAVHARNVILPKGINYRKLELDGDIISIFFDDGKITTNFQEINKLWTFYKLSESEILETFLGFTNEFKEKVKIEKQAAKTIDTDFFGTLTLDDELDSYCGKILLDDTEIQLSFSNFEKKQFDKNLLTTKKAIAKSKELQDSMINEMLKLKNDVWLDEDQSIIDKAEFSTEIKLYGLNIYEDGDMEFFYTAGDLFWGHEIASSVDSIGEYLESKLIG
;
A
#
# COMPACT_ATOMS: atom_id res chain seq x y z
N MET A 1 19.32 -22.48 45.58
CA MET A 1 19.62 -21.79 44.30
C MET A 1 18.33 -21.83 43.48
N ILE A 2 17.56 -20.74 43.47
CA ILE A 2 16.27 -20.67 42.77
C ILE A 2 16.57 -20.34 41.30
N LEU A 3 16.33 -21.29 40.38
CA LEU A 3 16.36 -21.02 38.95
C LEU A 3 15.26 -20.01 38.63
N LYS A 4 15.64 -18.78 38.28
CA LYS A 4 14.74 -17.83 37.61
C LYS A 4 14.43 -18.39 36.23
N TRP A 5 13.20 -18.87 36.03
CA TRP A 5 12.66 -19.16 34.70
C TRP A 5 12.56 -17.83 33.94
N ILE A 6 13.45 -17.64 32.96
CA ILE A 6 13.32 -16.54 32.01
C ILE A 6 12.11 -16.86 31.14
N LYS A 7 11.00 -16.13 31.35
CA LYS A 7 9.82 -16.22 30.49
C LYS A 7 10.28 -15.86 29.07
N LYS A 8 10.25 -16.83 28.15
CA LYS A 8 10.63 -16.60 26.76
C LYS A 8 9.70 -15.52 26.20
N LYS A 9 10.27 -14.42 25.68
CA LYS A 9 9.49 -13.35 25.06
C LYS A 9 8.67 -13.98 23.93
N GLU A 10 7.36 -13.75 23.96
CA GLU A 10 6.46 -14.19 22.90
C GLU A 10 6.78 -13.43 21.63
N MET A 11 6.83 -14.15 20.50
CA MET A 11 7.20 -13.55 19.22
C MET A 11 6.00 -12.87 18.60
N THR A 12 6.20 -11.68 18.03
CA THR A 12 5.12 -10.83 17.50
C THR A 12 5.20 -10.63 15.99
N GLY A 13 6.19 -11.22 15.32
CA GLY A 13 6.41 -11.06 13.88
C GLY A 13 7.24 -9.83 13.52
N TRP A 14 7.47 -8.92 14.49
CA TRP A 14 8.23 -7.68 14.34
C TRP A 14 9.73 -7.82 14.58
N GLU A 15 10.22 -9.02 14.90
CA GLU A 15 11.66 -9.28 15.12
C GLU A 15 12.50 -9.07 13.85
N VAL A 16 11.86 -9.07 12.68
CA VAL A 16 12.48 -8.72 11.41
C VAL A 16 11.88 -7.38 10.93
N SER A 17 12.59 -6.28 11.17
CA SER A 17 12.11 -4.93 10.85
C SER A 17 12.10 -4.66 9.34
N ASN A 18 13.21 -4.95 8.64
CA ASN A 18 13.32 -4.72 7.20
C ASN A 18 13.04 -5.99 6.38
N LEU A 19 11.77 -6.33 6.20
CA LEU A 19 11.38 -7.55 5.48
C LEU A 19 11.74 -7.52 3.99
N THR A 20 11.73 -6.36 3.34
CA THR A 20 12.01 -6.26 1.89
C THR A 20 13.47 -6.58 1.60
N GLU A 21 14.39 -5.99 2.37
CA GLU A 21 15.82 -6.31 2.30
C GLU A 21 16.10 -7.76 2.70
N ALA A 22 15.46 -8.24 3.77
CA ALA A 22 15.62 -9.61 4.23
C ALA A 22 15.19 -10.63 3.17
N LEU A 23 14.06 -10.38 2.47
CA LEU A 23 13.59 -11.26 1.40
C LEU A 23 14.52 -11.20 0.18
N ARG A 24 14.99 -10.01 -0.21
CA ARG A 24 15.97 -9.88 -1.29
C ARG A 24 17.24 -10.66 -0.99
N ALA A 25 17.76 -10.56 0.23
CA ALA A 25 18.95 -11.31 0.63
C ALA A 25 18.74 -12.83 0.63
N GLU A 26 17.54 -13.31 0.99
CA GLU A 26 17.17 -14.73 0.92
C GLU A 26 17.08 -15.25 -0.52
N PHE A 27 16.43 -14.47 -1.40
CA PHE A 27 16.29 -14.76 -2.82
C PHE A 27 17.65 -14.82 -3.54
N GLU A 28 18.53 -13.88 -3.22
CA GLU A 28 19.90 -13.82 -3.75
C GLU A 28 20.86 -14.82 -3.07
N ASN A 29 20.35 -15.68 -2.17
CA ASN A 29 21.13 -16.63 -1.37
C ASN A 29 22.27 -16.01 -0.53
N LYS A 30 22.13 -14.72 -0.18
CA LYS A 30 23.06 -13.99 0.70
C LYS A 30 22.73 -14.15 2.18
N SER A 31 21.52 -14.59 2.52
CA SER A 31 21.05 -14.80 3.89
C SER A 31 20.17 -16.05 3.99
N ASN A 32 19.98 -16.53 5.22
CA ASN A 32 18.99 -17.55 5.61
C ASN A 32 18.19 -17.14 6.85
N ALA A 33 18.13 -15.84 7.13
CA ALA A 33 17.49 -15.27 8.32
C ALA A 33 15.97 -15.48 8.33
N LEU A 34 15.27 -15.23 7.22
CA LEU A 34 13.82 -15.46 7.14
C LEU A 34 13.53 -16.95 7.22
N TYR A 35 14.30 -17.80 6.53
CA TYR A 35 14.11 -19.24 6.65
C TYR A 35 14.23 -19.71 8.10
N LYS A 36 15.27 -19.28 8.83
CA LYS A 36 15.42 -19.58 10.27
C LYS A 36 14.29 -19.00 11.11
N PHE A 37 13.83 -17.80 10.77
CA PHE A 37 12.71 -17.14 11.44
C PHE A 37 11.42 -17.97 11.33
N THR A 38 11.08 -18.47 10.13
CA THR A 38 9.90 -19.35 9.93
C THR A 38 9.95 -20.66 10.73
N LYS A 39 11.14 -21.14 11.10
CA LYS A 39 11.27 -22.32 11.98
C LYS A 39 10.97 -22.01 13.44
N SER A 40 11.14 -20.75 13.84
CA SER A 40 10.93 -20.29 15.22
C SER A 40 9.56 -19.65 15.42
N TYR A 41 8.97 -19.13 14.34
CA TYR A 41 7.68 -18.44 14.34
C TYR A 41 6.72 -19.08 13.33
N PRO A 42 5.77 -19.93 13.78
CA PRO A 42 4.91 -20.68 12.87
C PRO A 42 3.91 -19.80 12.10
N LEU A 43 3.72 -18.55 12.54
CA LEU A 43 2.92 -17.56 11.84
C LEU A 43 3.74 -16.75 10.82
N ALA A 44 4.86 -17.30 10.35
CA ALA A 44 5.60 -16.83 9.20
C ALA A 44 5.89 -17.97 8.23
N ALA A 45 5.91 -17.69 6.94
CA ALA A 45 6.24 -18.64 5.89
C ALA A 45 7.02 -17.97 4.75
N ILE A 46 7.91 -18.73 4.12
CA ILE A 46 8.68 -18.34 2.94
C ILE A 46 8.48 -19.40 1.87
N SER A 47 8.36 -18.99 0.60
CA SER A 47 8.19 -19.91 -0.53
C SER A 47 9.50 -20.64 -0.82
N LEU A 48 9.42 -21.78 -1.51
CA LEU A 48 10.59 -22.63 -1.81
C LEU A 48 11.62 -21.90 -2.70
N ASP A 49 11.13 -21.13 -3.66
CA ASP A 49 11.87 -20.25 -4.57
C ASP A 49 12.26 -18.89 -3.95
N ARG A 50 11.87 -18.65 -2.68
CA ARG A 50 12.25 -17.50 -1.85
C ARG A 50 11.92 -16.12 -2.44
N ASN A 51 10.96 -16.06 -3.35
CA ASN A 51 10.43 -14.82 -3.91
C ASN A 51 9.16 -14.34 -3.19
N TYR A 52 8.54 -15.15 -2.31
CA TYR A 52 7.42 -14.75 -1.47
C TYR A 52 7.71 -15.01 0.01
N PHE A 53 7.25 -14.09 0.84
CA PHE A 53 7.28 -14.21 2.29
C PHE A 53 6.02 -13.62 2.90
N VAL A 54 5.49 -14.27 3.93
CA VAL A 54 4.35 -13.78 4.71
C VAL A 54 4.64 -13.91 6.19
N VAL A 55 4.17 -12.95 6.98
CA VAL A 55 4.26 -12.99 8.45
C VAL A 55 3.05 -12.32 9.06
N MET A 56 2.39 -13.00 10.01
CA MET A 56 1.39 -12.34 10.84
C MET A 56 2.06 -11.49 11.91
N ARG A 57 1.46 -10.33 12.18
CA ARG A 57 1.96 -9.37 13.15
C ARG A 57 0.82 -8.78 13.97
N ASP A 58 1.15 -8.32 15.16
CA ASP A 58 0.27 -7.50 15.97
C ASP A 58 0.51 -6.02 15.62
N TYR A 59 -0.44 -5.44 14.91
CA TYR A 59 -0.39 -4.06 14.46
C TYR A 59 -1.13 -3.15 15.42
N LEU A 60 -0.63 -1.92 15.54
CA LEU A 60 -1.40 -0.84 16.14
C LEU A 60 -2.63 -0.57 15.26
N CYS A 61 -3.80 -0.42 15.87
CA CYS A 61 -5.05 -0.20 15.15
C CYS A 61 -5.89 0.85 15.89
N ASN A 62 -6.60 1.69 15.14
CA ASN A 62 -7.68 2.50 15.68
C ASN A 62 -9.01 2.11 15.02
N THR A 63 -10.11 2.38 15.71
CA THR A 63 -11.47 2.18 15.19
C THR A 63 -12.14 3.53 15.02
N VAL A 64 -12.68 3.79 13.84
CA VAL A 64 -13.45 5.00 13.52
C VAL A 64 -14.75 4.55 12.86
N ASP A 65 -15.90 4.93 13.41
CA ASP A 65 -17.22 4.56 12.89
C ASP A 65 -17.39 3.05 12.66
N ASP A 66 -16.97 2.23 13.63
CA ASP A 66 -16.97 0.75 13.60
C ASP A 66 -16.04 0.12 12.54
N LYS A 67 -15.24 0.95 11.85
CA LYS A 67 -14.28 0.51 10.86
C LYS A 67 -12.87 0.47 11.45
N GLN A 68 -12.17 -0.63 11.21
CA GLN A 68 -10.81 -0.83 11.64
C GLN A 68 -9.84 -0.14 10.68
N ASN A 69 -8.90 0.62 11.23
CA ASN A 69 -7.81 1.23 10.49
C ASN A 69 -6.48 0.80 11.12
N MET A 70 -5.75 -0.05 10.39
CA MET A 70 -4.52 -0.67 10.83
C MET A 70 -3.32 0.18 10.41
N LEU A 71 -2.53 0.61 11.39
CA LEU A 71 -1.34 1.41 11.18
C LEU A 71 -0.14 0.50 10.91
N ASN A 72 0.82 0.94 10.11
CA ASN A 72 2.05 0.20 9.83
C ASN A 72 3.07 0.29 10.99
N ALA A 73 2.64 -0.06 12.20
CA ALA A 73 3.43 -0.02 13.42
C ALA A 73 3.11 -1.19 14.34
N ALA A 74 4.08 -1.60 15.16
CA ALA A 74 3.86 -2.62 16.18
C ALA A 74 2.91 -2.10 17.27
N ALA A 75 2.00 -2.94 17.75
CA ALA A 75 1.20 -2.62 18.92
C ALA A 75 2.07 -2.67 20.19
N GLU A 76 2.04 -1.60 20.99
CA GLU A 76 2.73 -1.54 22.28
C GLU A 76 1.78 -1.75 23.48
N ASN A 77 0.47 -1.76 23.24
CA ASN A 77 -0.61 -1.78 24.24
C ASN A 77 -1.82 -2.64 23.79
N GLU A 78 -2.92 -2.62 24.56
CA GLU A 78 -4.10 -3.49 24.34
C GLU A 78 -4.85 -3.22 23.03
N GLU A 79 -4.62 -2.09 22.35
CA GLU A 79 -5.25 -1.73 21.07
C GLU A 79 -4.50 -2.33 19.87
N SER A 80 -4.34 -3.66 19.91
CA SER A 80 -3.70 -4.43 18.85
C SER A 80 -4.71 -5.09 17.93
N HIS A 81 -4.35 -5.23 16.66
CA HIS A 81 -5.07 -6.03 15.68
C HIS A 81 -4.11 -7.01 15.02
N LYS A 82 -4.54 -8.26 14.87
CA LYS A 82 -3.81 -9.21 14.02
C LYS A 82 -3.91 -8.75 12.57
N GLY A 83 -2.78 -8.74 11.89
CA GLY A 83 -2.68 -8.54 10.45
C GLY A 83 -1.60 -9.44 9.86
N MET A 84 -1.34 -9.29 8.57
CA MET A 84 -0.30 -10.01 7.86
C MET A 84 0.49 -9.08 6.96
N THR A 85 1.82 -9.08 7.05
CA THR A 85 2.68 -8.51 6.02
C THR A 85 2.92 -9.54 4.94
N LEU A 86 2.67 -9.15 3.69
CA LEU A 86 2.93 -9.88 2.46
C LEU A 86 4.12 -9.22 1.78
N VAL A 87 5.15 -9.98 1.44
CA VAL A 87 6.33 -9.48 0.74
C VAL A 87 6.61 -10.37 -0.46
N ARG A 88 6.81 -9.76 -1.63
CA ARG A 88 7.13 -10.49 -2.86
C ARG A 88 8.16 -9.78 -3.72
N ILE A 89 8.89 -10.57 -4.50
CA ILE A 89 9.81 -10.09 -5.53
C ILE A 89 9.14 -10.25 -6.90
N LEU A 90 9.09 -9.17 -7.68
CA LEU A 90 8.60 -9.16 -9.06
C LEU A 90 9.65 -8.48 -9.94
N GLY A 91 10.35 -9.26 -10.77
CA GLY A 91 11.51 -8.76 -11.50
C GLY A 91 12.57 -8.25 -10.50
N ASP A 92 12.99 -6.99 -10.67
CA ASP A 92 13.98 -6.35 -9.79
C ASP A 92 13.37 -5.64 -8.58
N ALA A 93 12.04 -5.52 -8.50
CA ALA A 93 11.33 -4.82 -7.42
C ALA A 93 10.94 -5.77 -6.27
N VAL A 94 10.95 -5.24 -5.04
CA VAL A 94 10.39 -5.91 -3.86
C VAL A 94 9.19 -5.12 -3.38
N HIS A 95 8.04 -5.77 -3.30
CA HIS A 95 6.79 -5.17 -2.84
C HIS A 95 6.46 -5.70 -1.46
N ALA A 96 6.08 -4.82 -0.54
CA ALA A 96 5.50 -5.18 0.75
C ALA A 96 4.10 -4.58 0.87
N ARG A 97 3.20 -5.32 1.52
CA ARG A 97 1.83 -4.88 1.77
C ARG A 97 1.33 -5.49 3.07
N ASN A 98 0.50 -4.75 3.80
CA ASN A 98 -0.10 -5.25 5.03
C ASN A 98 -1.60 -5.45 4.81
N VAL A 99 -2.16 -6.52 5.36
CA VAL A 99 -3.62 -6.77 5.35
C VAL A 99 -4.09 -6.99 6.78
N ILE A 100 -5.34 -6.61 7.05
CA ILE A 100 -5.98 -6.86 8.35
C ILE A 100 -6.57 -8.27 8.38
N LEU A 101 -6.53 -8.94 9.53
CA LEU A 101 -7.10 -10.29 9.69
C LEU A 101 -8.13 -10.30 10.80
N PRO A 102 -9.15 -11.17 10.75
CA PRO A 102 -10.22 -11.18 11.75
C PRO A 102 -9.71 -11.34 13.18
N LYS A 103 -10.32 -10.61 14.12
CA LYS A 103 -10.21 -10.80 15.57
C LYS A 103 -10.90 -12.08 16.00
N GLY A 104 -10.50 -12.59 17.16
CA GLY A 104 -11.09 -13.79 17.77
C GLY A 104 -10.67 -15.11 17.12
N ILE A 105 -9.99 -15.09 15.97
CA ILE A 105 -9.41 -16.30 15.36
C ILE A 105 -8.06 -16.60 16.00
N ASN A 106 -7.89 -17.86 16.42
CA ASN A 106 -6.63 -18.35 16.94
C ASN A 106 -5.79 -19.00 15.83
N TYR A 107 -4.95 -18.19 15.19
CA TYR A 107 -4.05 -18.63 14.12
C TYR A 107 -2.95 -19.54 14.66
N ARG A 108 -2.69 -20.64 13.95
CA ARG A 108 -1.74 -21.68 14.37
C ARG A 108 -0.50 -21.72 13.51
N LYS A 109 -0.65 -21.57 12.20
CA LYS A 109 0.45 -21.75 11.24
C LYS A 109 0.15 -21.07 9.90
N LEU A 110 1.21 -20.62 9.25
CA LEU A 110 1.24 -20.31 7.83
C LEU A 110 2.05 -21.34 7.04
N GLU A 111 1.60 -21.64 5.84
CA GLU A 111 2.40 -22.30 4.80
C GLU A 111 2.30 -21.50 3.50
N LEU A 112 3.36 -21.57 2.70
CA LEU A 112 3.47 -20.82 1.45
C LEU A 112 4.05 -21.72 0.35
N ASP A 113 3.34 -21.80 -0.77
CA ASP A 113 3.79 -22.49 -1.98
C ASP A 113 3.59 -21.56 -3.18
N GLY A 114 4.70 -20.99 -3.68
CA GLY A 114 4.64 -19.83 -4.56
C GLY A 114 3.87 -18.69 -3.92
N ASP A 115 2.80 -18.23 -4.58
CA ASP A 115 1.90 -17.17 -4.09
C ASP A 115 0.70 -17.70 -3.29
N ILE A 116 0.55 -19.02 -3.16
CA ILE A 116 -0.56 -19.65 -2.44
C ILE A 116 -0.26 -19.68 -0.94
N ILE A 117 -1.11 -19.00 -0.18
CA ILE A 117 -1.04 -18.88 1.28
C ILE A 117 -2.05 -19.84 1.91
N SER A 118 -1.56 -20.75 2.73
CA SER A 118 -2.38 -21.62 3.57
C SER A 118 -2.39 -21.10 5.01
N ILE A 119 -3.56 -20.72 5.51
CA ILE A 119 -3.74 -20.15 6.84
C ILE A 119 -4.47 -21.18 7.71
N PHE A 120 -3.79 -21.69 8.73
CA PHE A 120 -4.34 -22.65 9.68
C PHE A 120 -4.73 -21.95 10.98
N PHE A 121 -5.91 -22.26 11.49
CA PHE A 121 -6.45 -21.78 12.76
C PHE A 121 -7.22 -22.90 13.47
N ASP A 122 -7.69 -22.67 14.70
CA ASP A 122 -8.33 -23.72 15.51
C ASP A 122 -9.51 -24.41 14.80
N ASP A 123 -10.33 -23.63 14.12
CA ASP A 123 -11.56 -24.10 13.48
C ASP A 123 -11.36 -24.55 12.02
N GLY A 124 -10.13 -24.61 11.54
CA GLY A 124 -9.82 -25.19 10.24
C GLY A 124 -8.67 -24.53 9.49
N LYS A 125 -8.81 -24.54 8.16
CA LYS A 125 -7.83 -24.02 7.21
C LYS A 125 -8.57 -23.28 6.12
N ILE A 126 -8.05 -22.10 5.77
CA ILE A 126 -8.37 -21.48 4.48
C ILE A 126 -7.12 -21.43 3.60
N THR A 127 -7.35 -21.33 2.31
CA THR A 127 -6.29 -21.09 1.33
C THR A 127 -6.65 -19.83 0.56
N THR A 128 -5.67 -19.00 0.26
CA THR A 128 -5.81 -17.79 -0.53
C THR A 128 -4.50 -17.54 -1.29
N ASN A 129 -4.37 -16.41 -1.96
CA ASN A 129 -3.14 -15.99 -2.62
C ASN A 129 -2.90 -14.48 -2.42
N PHE A 130 -1.73 -14.00 -2.84
CA PHE A 130 -1.34 -12.59 -2.72
C PHE A 130 -2.31 -11.61 -3.39
N GLN A 131 -3.08 -12.04 -4.39
CA GLN A 131 -4.06 -11.19 -5.06
C GLN A 131 -5.39 -11.16 -4.28
N GLU A 132 -5.94 -12.32 -3.96
CA GLU A 132 -7.24 -12.43 -3.30
C GLU A 132 -7.23 -11.83 -1.89
N ILE A 133 -6.16 -12.04 -1.13
CA ILE A 133 -6.05 -11.53 0.24
C ILE A 133 -6.01 -9.98 0.29
N ASN A 134 -5.72 -9.30 -0.83
CA ASN A 134 -5.79 -7.83 -0.90
C ASN A 134 -7.20 -7.28 -0.69
N LYS A 135 -8.26 -8.10 -0.74
CA LYS A 135 -9.60 -7.66 -0.31
C LYS A 135 -9.61 -7.20 1.16
N LEU A 136 -8.66 -7.67 1.96
CA LEU A 136 -8.45 -7.27 3.35
C LEU A 136 -7.38 -6.18 3.49
N TRP A 137 -7.08 -5.45 2.42
CA TRP A 137 -6.10 -4.39 2.47
C TRP A 137 -6.55 -3.26 3.40
N THR A 138 -5.60 -2.73 4.16
CA THR A 138 -5.82 -1.79 5.27
C THR A 138 -6.43 -0.47 4.85
N PHE A 139 -6.37 -0.11 3.57
CA PHE A 139 -6.96 1.13 3.04
C PHE A 139 -8.48 1.13 3.04
N TYR A 140 -9.14 -0.03 3.03
CA TYR A 140 -10.59 -0.09 2.83
C TYR A 140 -11.43 0.22 4.06
N LYS A 141 -10.84 0.49 5.23
CA LYS A 141 -11.54 0.76 6.51
C LYS A 141 -12.75 -0.17 6.67
N LEU A 142 -12.48 -1.43 7.01
CA LEU A 142 -13.46 -2.50 7.09
C LEU A 142 -13.96 -2.68 8.53
N SER A 143 -15.24 -2.97 8.71
CA SER A 143 -15.77 -3.47 9.98
C SER A 143 -15.27 -4.89 10.27
N GLU A 144 -15.30 -5.30 11.53
CA GLU A 144 -14.88 -6.66 11.92
C GLU A 144 -15.69 -7.75 11.19
N SER A 145 -16.99 -7.50 10.98
CA SER A 145 -17.88 -8.42 10.25
C SER A 145 -17.46 -8.56 8.78
N GLU A 146 -17.15 -7.46 8.09
CA GLU A 146 -16.67 -7.47 6.71
C GLU A 146 -15.32 -8.18 6.58
N ILE A 147 -14.43 -8.00 7.56
CA ILE A 147 -13.13 -8.68 7.63
C ILE A 147 -13.35 -10.19 7.76
N LEU A 148 -14.21 -10.63 8.69
CA LEU A 148 -14.50 -12.04 8.92
C LEU A 148 -15.18 -12.70 7.72
N GLU A 149 -16.20 -12.07 7.14
CA GLU A 149 -16.90 -12.58 5.96
C GLU A 149 -15.97 -12.71 4.75
N THR A 150 -15.11 -11.70 4.53
CA THR A 150 -14.12 -11.72 3.45
C THR A 150 -13.10 -12.84 3.67
N PHE A 151 -12.56 -12.98 4.88
CA PHE A 151 -11.59 -14.00 5.23
C PHE A 151 -12.13 -15.42 5.05
N LEU A 152 -13.34 -15.69 5.54
CA LEU A 152 -14.00 -16.99 5.39
C LEU A 152 -14.44 -17.27 3.95
N GLY A 153 -14.64 -16.21 3.15
CA GLY A 153 -15.01 -16.28 1.75
C GLY A 153 -13.84 -16.50 0.79
N PHE A 154 -12.60 -16.60 1.27
CA PHE A 154 -11.46 -16.92 0.40
C PHE A 154 -11.58 -18.35 -0.13
N THR A 155 -11.54 -18.47 -1.46
CA THR A 155 -11.65 -19.77 -2.14
C THR A 155 -10.33 -20.21 -2.73
N ASN A 156 -9.27 -19.38 -2.64
CA ASN A 156 -8.07 -19.50 -3.46
C ASN A 156 -8.41 -19.59 -4.95
N GLU A 157 -9.62 -19.21 -5.36
CA GLU A 157 -9.89 -18.98 -6.76
C GLU A 157 -9.13 -17.72 -7.11
N PHE A 158 -7.97 -17.95 -7.72
CA PHE A 158 -7.49 -17.07 -8.74
C PHE A 158 -8.63 -16.88 -9.73
N LYS A 159 -9.44 -15.84 -9.54
CA LYS A 159 -9.92 -15.12 -10.70
C LYS A 159 -8.62 -14.70 -11.36
N GLU A 160 -8.22 -15.45 -12.39
CA GLU A 160 -7.39 -14.90 -13.45
C GLU A 160 -7.81 -13.44 -13.50
N LYS A 161 -6.85 -12.51 -13.30
CA LYS A 161 -7.03 -11.20 -13.90
C LYS A 161 -7.45 -11.57 -15.30
N VAL A 162 -8.76 -11.46 -15.59
CA VAL A 162 -9.37 -11.79 -16.87
C VAL A 162 -8.35 -11.26 -17.83
N LYS A 163 -7.72 -12.09 -18.66
CA LYS A 163 -6.56 -11.66 -19.44
C LYS A 163 -7.02 -10.42 -20.18
N ILE A 164 -6.71 -9.24 -19.61
CA ILE A 164 -7.51 -8.07 -19.95
C ILE A 164 -6.99 -7.80 -21.34
N GLU A 165 -7.89 -7.79 -22.32
CA GLU A 165 -7.53 -7.30 -23.63
C GLU A 165 -7.15 -5.83 -23.43
N LYS A 166 -5.85 -5.65 -23.16
CA LYS A 166 -5.21 -4.36 -23.06
C LYS A 166 -5.50 -3.61 -24.34
N GLN A 167 -5.46 -2.30 -24.23
CA GLN A 167 -5.63 -1.50 -25.44
C GLN A 167 -4.46 -1.80 -26.39
N ALA A 168 -4.79 -2.32 -27.57
CA ALA A 168 -3.81 -2.66 -28.61
C ALA A 168 -3.26 -1.41 -29.32
N ALA A 169 -3.90 -0.25 -29.10
CA ALA A 169 -3.53 1.01 -29.74
C ALA A 169 -2.31 1.62 -29.06
N LYS A 170 -1.29 2.01 -29.83
CA LYS A 170 -0.12 2.71 -29.28
C LYS A 170 -0.44 4.13 -28.80
N THR A 171 -1.51 4.72 -29.31
CA THR A 171 -1.96 6.07 -28.96
C THR A 171 -3.47 6.11 -28.80
N ILE A 172 -3.94 6.96 -27.89
CA ILE A 172 -5.36 7.21 -27.65
C ILE A 172 -5.60 8.71 -27.66
N ASP A 173 -6.46 9.18 -28.54
CA ASP A 173 -6.90 10.57 -28.56
C ASP A 173 -8.09 10.76 -27.62
N THR A 174 -7.99 11.76 -26.76
CA THR A 174 -9.04 12.10 -25.80
C THR A 174 -9.38 13.59 -25.89
N ASP A 175 -10.66 13.93 -25.69
CA ASP A 175 -11.12 15.31 -25.78
C ASP A 175 -10.52 16.24 -24.72
N PHE A 176 -10.19 15.71 -23.53
CA PHE A 176 -9.73 16.49 -22.39
C PHE A 176 -8.21 16.38 -22.15
N PHE A 177 -7.64 15.19 -22.32
CA PHE A 177 -6.22 14.94 -22.03
C PHE A 177 -5.33 14.99 -23.29
N GLY A 178 -5.92 15.25 -24.46
CA GLY A 178 -5.22 15.19 -25.74
C GLY A 178 -4.82 13.76 -26.07
N THR A 179 -3.71 13.62 -26.80
CA THR A 179 -3.17 12.32 -27.22
C THR A 179 -2.33 11.71 -26.09
N LEU A 180 -2.75 10.54 -25.63
CA LEU A 180 -1.99 9.69 -24.71
C LEU A 180 -1.22 8.64 -25.50
N THR A 181 0.05 8.40 -25.13
CA THR A 181 0.94 7.44 -25.81
C THR A 181 1.31 6.32 -24.87
N LEU A 182 1.19 5.07 -25.32
CA LEU A 182 1.60 3.91 -24.56
C LEU A 182 3.13 3.91 -24.38
N ASP A 183 3.55 3.90 -23.13
CA ASP A 183 4.90 3.57 -22.71
C ASP A 183 4.94 2.07 -22.38
N ASP A 184 5.66 1.30 -23.21
CA ASP A 184 5.75 -0.16 -23.09
C ASP A 184 6.54 -0.60 -21.84
N GLU A 185 7.45 0.24 -21.32
CA GLU A 185 8.23 -0.08 -20.11
C GLU A 185 7.39 0.13 -18.85
N LEU A 186 6.60 1.19 -18.82
CA LEU A 186 5.68 1.52 -17.71
C LEU A 186 4.32 0.83 -17.84
N ASP A 187 4.04 0.17 -18.96
CA ASP A 187 2.75 -0.43 -19.30
C ASP A 187 1.59 0.56 -19.06
N SER A 188 1.78 1.81 -19.48
CA SER A 188 0.89 2.93 -19.14
C SER A 188 0.78 3.91 -20.31
N TYR A 189 -0.42 4.47 -20.50
CA TYR A 189 -0.66 5.58 -21.41
C TYR A 189 -0.27 6.90 -20.76
N CYS A 190 0.79 7.51 -21.28
CA CYS A 190 1.37 8.74 -20.77
C CYS A 190 0.91 9.95 -21.58
N GLY A 191 0.71 11.07 -20.91
CA GLY A 191 0.32 12.33 -21.53
C GLY A 191 0.69 13.52 -20.66
N LYS A 192 0.32 14.70 -21.15
CA LYS A 192 0.54 15.96 -20.44
C LYS A 192 -0.68 16.84 -20.58
N ILE A 193 -1.04 17.53 -19.51
CA ILE A 193 -2.07 18.59 -19.54
C ILE A 193 -1.54 19.85 -18.91
N LEU A 194 -2.15 20.97 -19.26
CA LEU A 194 -1.88 22.27 -18.66
C LEU A 194 -2.96 22.57 -17.62
N LEU A 195 -2.55 22.73 -16.36
CA LEU A 195 -3.42 23.11 -15.24
C LEU A 195 -2.89 24.41 -14.64
N ASP A 196 -3.67 25.49 -14.71
CA ASP A 196 -3.28 26.83 -14.23
C ASP A 196 -1.84 27.23 -14.66
N ASP A 197 -1.58 27.14 -15.97
CA ASP A 197 -0.27 27.40 -16.62
C ASP A 197 0.89 26.47 -16.20
N THR A 198 0.61 25.41 -15.42
CA THR A 198 1.57 24.38 -15.05
C THR A 198 1.36 23.13 -15.89
N GLU A 199 2.41 22.67 -16.57
CA GLU A 199 2.39 21.39 -17.27
C GLU A 199 2.51 20.26 -16.25
N ILE A 200 1.52 19.35 -16.24
CA ILE A 200 1.53 18.18 -15.36
C ILE A 200 1.55 16.91 -16.20
N GLN A 201 2.33 15.93 -15.73
CA GLN A 201 2.43 14.62 -16.35
C GLN A 201 1.28 13.72 -15.88
N LEU A 202 0.75 12.92 -16.80
CA LEU A 202 -0.32 11.96 -16.54
C LEU A 202 0.14 10.59 -16.96
N SER A 203 -0.16 9.57 -16.16
CA SER A 203 -0.06 8.18 -16.58
C SER A 203 -1.33 7.40 -16.24
N PHE A 204 -1.91 6.76 -17.24
CA PHE A 204 -3.03 5.84 -17.08
C PHE A 204 -2.51 4.44 -17.30
N SER A 205 -2.55 3.61 -16.26
CA SER A 205 -2.14 2.22 -16.41
C SER A 205 -2.95 1.51 -17.52
N ASN A 206 -2.29 0.64 -18.29
CA ASN A 206 -2.86 0.01 -19.49
C ASN A 206 -3.78 -1.17 -19.14
N PHE A 207 -5.09 -0.95 -19.23
CA PHE A 207 -6.13 -1.94 -18.92
C PHE A 207 -7.29 -1.93 -19.92
N GLU A 208 -8.40 -2.58 -19.56
CA GLU A 208 -9.57 -2.77 -20.42
C GLU A 208 -10.12 -1.42 -20.85
N LYS A 209 -10.47 -1.28 -22.13
CA LYS A 209 -11.04 -0.05 -22.67
C LYS A 209 -12.19 0.51 -21.82
N LYS A 210 -13.10 -0.34 -21.34
CA LYS A 210 -14.24 0.10 -20.52
C LYS A 210 -13.80 0.74 -19.20
N GLN A 211 -12.83 0.14 -18.52
CA GLN A 211 -12.29 0.68 -17.27
C GLN A 211 -11.44 1.93 -17.55
N PHE A 212 -10.69 1.94 -18.64
CA PHE A 212 -9.94 3.11 -19.09
C PHE A 212 -10.88 4.30 -19.34
N ASP A 213 -11.97 4.10 -20.08
CA ASP A 213 -12.99 5.14 -20.35
C ASP A 213 -13.62 5.67 -19.04
N LYS A 214 -13.85 4.78 -18.06
CA LYS A 214 -14.32 5.17 -16.70
C LYS A 214 -13.27 6.00 -15.97
N ASN A 215 -12.01 5.57 -16.00
CA ASN A 215 -10.91 6.25 -15.35
C ASN A 215 -10.72 7.65 -15.93
N LEU A 216 -10.77 7.83 -17.25
CA LEU A 216 -10.74 9.16 -17.89
C LEU A 216 -11.80 10.11 -17.30
N LEU A 217 -13.03 9.62 -17.10
CA LEU A 217 -14.11 10.43 -16.53
C LEU A 217 -13.85 10.78 -15.06
N THR A 218 -13.41 9.82 -14.24
CA THR A 218 -13.09 10.06 -12.83
C THR A 218 -11.92 11.03 -12.69
N THR A 219 -10.85 10.83 -13.45
CA THR A 219 -9.66 11.70 -13.45
C THR A 219 -10.01 13.14 -13.81
N LYS A 220 -10.91 13.34 -14.79
CA LYS A 220 -11.42 14.68 -15.12
C LYS A 220 -12.11 15.36 -13.94
N LYS A 221 -12.88 14.60 -13.14
CA LYS A 221 -13.52 15.13 -11.92
C LYS A 221 -12.50 15.45 -10.84
N ALA A 222 -11.51 14.58 -10.63
CA ALA A 222 -10.44 14.80 -9.64
C ALA A 222 -9.61 16.04 -9.99
N ILE A 223 -9.25 16.23 -11.26
CA ILE A 223 -8.56 17.45 -11.73
C ILE A 223 -9.38 18.71 -11.47
N ALA A 224 -10.71 18.65 -11.70
CA ALA A 224 -11.59 19.78 -11.40
C ALA A 224 -11.63 20.12 -9.90
N LYS A 225 -11.39 19.13 -9.02
CA LYS A 225 -11.26 19.29 -7.56
C LYS A 225 -9.81 19.42 -7.08
N SER A 226 -8.83 19.53 -7.98
CA SER A 226 -7.40 19.42 -7.62
C SER A 226 -6.97 20.41 -6.53
N LYS A 227 -7.53 21.63 -6.52
CA LYS A 227 -7.28 22.63 -5.46
C LYS A 227 -7.80 22.20 -4.09
N GLU A 228 -8.97 21.59 -4.02
CA GLU A 228 -9.56 21.08 -2.76
C GLU A 228 -8.75 19.88 -2.22
N LEU A 229 -8.33 19.00 -3.13
CA LEU A 229 -7.47 17.86 -2.81
C LEU A 229 -6.09 18.32 -2.32
N GLN A 230 -5.49 19.31 -2.99
CA GLN A 230 -4.24 19.92 -2.58
C GLN A 230 -4.37 20.61 -1.21
N ASP A 231 -5.50 21.28 -0.94
CA ASP A 231 -5.74 21.89 0.38
C ASP A 231 -5.78 20.84 1.50
N SER A 232 -6.44 19.71 1.24
CA SER A 232 -6.50 18.57 2.16
C SER A 232 -5.12 18.01 2.45
N MET A 233 -4.32 17.79 1.40
CA MET A 233 -2.91 17.38 1.52
C MET A 233 -2.09 18.39 2.33
N ILE A 234 -2.19 19.68 2.04
CA ILE A 234 -1.45 20.73 2.74
C ILE A 234 -1.78 20.73 4.23
N ASN A 235 -3.05 20.56 4.60
CA ASN A 235 -3.43 20.53 6.02
C ASN A 235 -2.77 19.35 6.76
N GLU A 236 -2.67 18.18 6.13
CA GLU A 236 -2.02 17.00 6.70
C GLU A 236 -0.49 17.16 6.77
N MET A 237 0.12 17.60 5.67
CA MET A 237 1.57 17.69 5.54
C MET A 237 2.17 18.88 6.28
N LEU A 238 1.44 19.99 6.42
CA LEU A 238 1.85 21.11 7.27
C LEU A 238 1.98 20.69 8.73
N LYS A 239 1.04 19.88 9.20
CA LYS A 239 1.09 19.33 10.56
C LYS A 239 2.33 18.45 10.71
N LEU A 240 2.55 17.52 9.78
CA LEU A 240 3.75 16.67 9.79
C LEU A 240 5.04 17.50 9.79
N LYS A 241 5.10 18.57 8.98
CA LYS A 241 6.26 19.45 8.90
C LYS A 241 6.54 20.11 10.25
N ASN A 242 5.55 20.77 10.82
CA ASN A 242 5.72 21.51 12.07
C ASN A 242 5.93 20.60 13.30
N ASP A 243 5.39 19.38 13.28
CA ASP A 243 5.51 18.46 14.41
C ASP A 243 6.84 17.66 14.41
N VAL A 244 7.40 17.35 13.23
CA VAL A 244 8.48 16.36 13.12
C VAL A 244 9.68 16.82 12.27
N TRP A 245 9.49 17.72 11.32
CA TRP A 245 10.50 18.05 10.30
C TRP A 245 11.07 19.46 10.40
N LEU A 246 10.82 20.19 11.50
CA LEU A 246 11.51 21.46 11.75
C LEU A 246 12.97 21.18 12.16
N ASP A 247 13.90 21.92 11.56
CA ASP A 247 15.27 22.00 12.08
C ASP A 247 15.29 22.74 13.43
N GLU A 248 16.35 22.55 14.24
CA GLU A 248 16.48 23.17 15.58
C GLU A 248 16.32 24.70 15.57
N ASP A 249 16.66 25.34 14.44
CA ASP A 249 16.60 26.80 14.25
C ASP A 249 15.41 27.26 13.39
N GLN A 250 14.54 26.34 12.94
CA GLN A 250 13.37 26.69 12.14
C GLN A 250 12.16 27.04 13.01
N SER A 251 11.50 28.14 12.66
CA SER A 251 10.20 28.49 13.24
C SER A 251 9.09 27.67 12.59
N ILE A 252 7.99 27.47 13.31
CA ILE A 252 6.73 26.95 12.77
C ILE A 252 6.37 27.79 11.54
N ILE A 253 6.13 27.11 10.42
CA ILE A 253 5.66 27.75 9.19
C ILE A 253 4.15 27.70 9.13
N ASP A 254 3.56 28.72 8.50
CA ASP A 254 2.11 28.77 8.29
C ASP A 254 1.68 28.13 6.96
N LYS A 255 0.37 28.02 6.76
CA LYS A 255 -0.20 27.42 5.55
C LYS A 255 0.14 28.21 4.29
N ALA A 256 0.23 29.53 4.37
CA ALA A 256 0.52 30.36 3.20
C ALA A 256 1.97 30.13 2.75
N GLU A 257 2.92 30.13 3.68
CA GLU A 257 4.33 29.82 3.44
C GLU A 257 4.52 28.38 2.94
N PHE A 258 3.84 27.40 3.54
CA PHE A 258 3.89 26.02 3.07
C PHE A 258 3.40 25.90 1.63
N SER A 259 2.27 26.55 1.32
CA SER A 259 1.63 26.46 0.01
C SER A 259 2.49 26.99 -1.14
N THR A 260 3.42 27.93 -0.90
CA THR A 260 4.26 28.50 -1.96
C THR A 260 5.31 27.52 -2.49
N GLU A 261 5.69 26.53 -1.69
CA GLU A 261 6.69 25.51 -2.07
C GLU A 261 6.05 24.27 -2.72
N ILE A 262 4.74 24.08 -2.56
CA ILE A 262 4.01 22.95 -3.11
C ILE A 262 3.69 23.16 -4.59
N LYS A 263 4.16 22.26 -5.45
CA LYS A 263 3.84 22.27 -6.89
C LYS A 263 3.44 20.89 -7.37
N LEU A 264 2.22 20.77 -7.87
CA LEU A 264 1.75 19.56 -8.55
C LEU A 264 2.53 19.39 -9.85
N TYR A 265 3.10 18.20 -10.07
CA TYR A 265 3.85 17.91 -11.29
C TYR A 265 3.38 16.63 -11.99
N GLY A 266 2.69 15.73 -11.27
CA GLY A 266 2.34 14.41 -11.78
C GLY A 266 1.03 13.87 -11.23
N LEU A 267 0.41 12.99 -12.01
CA LEU A 267 -0.77 12.25 -11.63
C LEU A 267 -0.72 10.84 -12.24
N ASN A 268 -0.77 9.83 -11.39
CA ASN A 268 -0.90 8.43 -11.82
C ASN A 268 -2.33 7.94 -11.57
N ILE A 269 -2.85 7.15 -12.50
CA ILE A 269 -4.20 6.59 -12.46
C ILE A 269 -4.09 5.06 -12.58
N TYR A 270 -4.55 4.38 -11.55
CA TYR A 270 -4.48 2.93 -11.40
C TYR A 270 -5.72 2.21 -11.96
N GLU A 271 -5.68 0.87 -11.96
CA GLU A 271 -6.70 0.00 -12.58
C GLU A 271 -8.09 0.20 -12.00
N ASP A 272 -8.14 0.25 -10.67
CA ASP A 272 -9.35 0.45 -9.87
C ASP A 272 -9.94 1.86 -10.01
N GLY A 273 -9.17 2.79 -10.57
CA GLY A 273 -9.51 4.20 -10.71
C GLY A 273 -8.99 5.06 -9.56
N ASP A 274 -8.30 4.47 -8.59
CA ASP A 274 -7.56 5.22 -7.59
C ASP A 274 -6.44 6.00 -8.27
N MET A 275 -6.08 7.13 -7.66
CA MET A 275 -5.17 8.12 -8.23
C MET A 275 -4.14 8.54 -7.20
N GLU A 276 -2.94 8.86 -7.68
CA GLU A 276 -1.88 9.43 -6.85
C GLU A 276 -1.39 10.73 -7.49
N PHE A 277 -1.56 11.83 -6.75
CA PHE A 277 -1.08 13.15 -7.13
C PHE A 277 0.31 13.37 -6.55
N PHE A 278 1.23 13.84 -7.38
CA PHE A 278 2.63 14.03 -6.99
C PHE A 278 2.99 15.50 -6.96
N TYR A 279 3.54 15.92 -5.83
CA TYR A 279 3.91 17.30 -5.57
C TYR A 279 5.39 17.39 -5.20
N THR A 280 6.10 18.34 -5.78
CA THR A 280 7.37 18.79 -5.22
C THR A 280 7.06 19.68 -4.02
N ALA A 281 7.86 19.59 -2.96
CA ALA A 281 7.71 20.40 -1.76
C ALA A 281 8.94 21.27 -1.48
N GLY A 282 9.72 21.60 -2.51
CA GLY A 282 10.98 22.32 -2.37
C GLY A 282 11.89 21.65 -1.34
N ASP A 283 12.43 22.45 -0.41
CA ASP A 283 13.26 21.98 0.69
C ASP A 283 12.47 21.69 1.98
N LEU A 284 11.14 21.78 1.97
CA LEU A 284 10.32 21.59 3.18
C LEU A 284 10.57 20.25 3.87
N PHE A 285 10.82 19.21 3.07
CA PHE A 285 11.08 17.84 3.52
C PHE A 285 12.44 17.30 3.03
N TRP A 286 13.46 18.17 2.99
CA TRP A 286 14.84 17.78 2.65
C TRP A 286 14.95 16.98 1.34
N GLY A 287 14.23 17.40 0.31
CA GLY A 287 14.24 16.77 -1.01
C GLY A 287 13.25 15.62 -1.20
N HIS A 288 12.48 15.23 -0.18
CA HIS A 288 11.33 14.34 -0.38
C HIS A 288 10.19 15.07 -1.07
N GLU A 289 9.48 14.34 -1.92
CA GLU A 289 8.26 14.77 -2.57
C GLU A 289 7.04 14.27 -1.79
N ILE A 290 5.86 14.76 -2.15
CA ILE A 290 4.60 14.35 -1.53
C ILE A 290 3.78 13.58 -2.56
N ALA A 291 3.35 12.39 -2.18
CA ALA A 291 2.35 11.61 -2.90
C ALA A 291 1.03 11.66 -2.13
N SER A 292 -0.04 12.10 -2.80
CA SER A 292 -1.37 12.21 -2.22
C SER A 292 -2.32 11.22 -2.90
N SER A 293 -2.91 10.33 -2.11
CA SER A 293 -3.80 9.28 -2.57
C SER A 293 -5.24 9.78 -2.64
N VAL A 294 -5.91 9.48 -3.75
CA VAL A 294 -7.31 9.82 -4.02
C VAL A 294 -8.02 8.58 -4.54
N ASP A 295 -9.21 8.29 -4.02
CA ASP A 295 -9.93 7.09 -4.42
C ASP A 295 -10.61 7.21 -5.81
N SER A 296 -11.15 6.09 -6.28
CA SER A 296 -11.90 5.99 -7.55
C SER A 296 -13.19 6.81 -7.65
N ILE A 297 -13.62 7.50 -6.58
CA ILE A 297 -14.73 8.47 -6.61
C ILE A 297 -14.24 9.93 -6.52
N GLY A 298 -12.93 10.15 -6.37
CA GLY A 298 -12.31 11.47 -6.37
C GLY A 298 -12.25 12.13 -4.99
N GLU A 299 -12.23 11.32 -3.92
CA GLU A 299 -12.12 11.79 -2.53
C GLU A 299 -10.70 11.57 -2.00
N TYR A 300 -10.22 12.54 -1.20
CA TYR A 300 -8.90 12.49 -0.57
C TYR A 300 -8.81 11.36 0.46
N LEU A 301 -7.72 10.59 0.43
CA LEU A 301 -7.47 9.51 1.38
C LEU A 301 -6.39 9.88 2.41
N GLU A 302 -5.16 10.11 1.95
CA GLU A 302 -3.98 10.40 2.78
C GLU A 302 -2.85 10.99 1.93
N SER A 303 -1.81 11.52 2.58
CA SER A 303 -0.58 11.92 1.91
C SER A 303 0.66 11.40 2.62
N LYS A 304 1.70 11.09 1.85
CA LYS A 304 2.96 10.54 2.36
C LYS A 304 4.14 11.19 1.67
N LEU A 305 5.27 11.20 2.37
CA LEU A 305 6.55 11.56 1.78
C LEU A 305 7.09 10.39 0.96
N ILE A 306 7.63 10.69 -0.22
CA ILE A 306 8.28 9.76 -1.13
C ILE A 306 9.62 10.36 -1.58
N GLY A 307 10.63 9.52 -1.81
CA GLY A 307 11.99 9.97 -2.15
C GLY A 307 13.03 8.97 -1.67
#